data_AF-A0A7S2IKX2-F1
#
_entry.id   AF-A0A7S2IKX2-F1
#
_cell.length_a   1.000
_cell.length_b   1.000
_cell.length_c   1.000
_cell.angle_alpha   90.00
_cell.angle_beta   90.00
_cell.angle_gamma   90.00
#
_symmetry.space_group_name_H-M   'P 1'
#
loop_
_entity.id
_entity.type
_entity.pdbx_description
1 polymer ?
#
loop_
_entity_poly.entity_id
_entity_poly.type
_entity_poly.pdbx_seq_one_letter_code
_entity_poly.pdbx_strand_id
1 'polypeptide(L)'
;MGMSQARFDLLLKLLSASSVSAIRVSAASLAERAKKRYDAKNSKDKRYINIYGGPASDPSMARALRELGEAGFALLDDSGHGCVSVVDGPLLRATDGSRISHMPVDPSTTYPTWHKMFDKAYELANPEGDPDPWLDLQGLTEPLWGHHSLRRLADTVARVTMDRTGVREDDIDLIFGWNEKMYNQTMQHHYATRFNREKRYRVTRYL
;
A
#
# COMPACT_ATOMS: atom_id res chain seq x y z
N MET A 1 -22.94 8.67 4.03
CA MET A 1 -23.09 7.39 3.29
C MET A 1 -22.27 6.31 3.99
N GLY A 2 -22.95 5.27 4.45
CA GLY A 2 -22.36 4.10 5.09
C GLY A 2 -23.38 2.96 5.09
N MET A 3 -22.90 1.72 5.04
CA MET A 3 -23.74 0.52 5.20
C MET A 3 -24.53 0.63 6.51
N SER A 4 -25.79 0.18 6.54
CA SER A 4 -26.57 0.14 7.80
C SER A 4 -26.09 -0.98 8.71
N GLN A 5 -26.33 -0.87 10.03
CA GLN A 5 -25.99 -1.92 11.00
C GLN A 5 -26.60 -3.28 10.61
N ALA A 6 -27.87 -3.29 10.19
CA ALA A 6 -28.54 -4.52 9.77
C ALA A 6 -27.87 -5.18 8.54
N ARG A 7 -27.42 -4.38 7.56
CA ARG A 7 -26.66 -4.90 6.40
C ARG A 7 -25.27 -5.38 6.81
N PHE A 8 -24.62 -4.70 7.76
CA PHE A 8 -23.34 -5.12 8.29
C PHE A 8 -23.45 -6.48 9.03
N ASP A 9 -24.45 -6.64 9.90
CA ASP A 9 -24.68 -7.89 10.63
C ASP A 9 -25.04 -9.05 9.67
N LEU A 10 -25.79 -8.75 8.60
CA LEU A 10 -26.09 -9.73 7.55
C LEU A 10 -24.81 -10.17 6.83
N LEU A 11 -23.92 -9.24 6.49
CA LEU A 11 -22.62 -9.55 5.88
C LEU A 11 -21.82 -10.49 6.77
N LEU A 12 -21.71 -10.21 8.08
CA LEU A 12 -20.96 -11.07 9.00
C LEU A 12 -21.52 -12.49 9.07
N LYS A 13 -22.85 -12.65 9.05
CA LYS A 13 -23.51 -13.96 9.00
C LYS A 13 -23.24 -14.70 7.70
N LEU A 14 -23.23 -14.00 6.57
CA LEU A 14 -22.93 -14.61 5.27
C LEU A 14 -21.48 -15.09 5.19
N LEU A 15 -20.53 -14.33 5.71
CA LEU A 15 -19.12 -14.73 5.69
C LEU A 15 -18.88 -16.06 6.42
N SER A 16 -19.53 -16.26 7.58
CA SER A 16 -19.41 -17.51 8.34
C SER A 16 -20.20 -18.67 7.73
N ALA A 17 -21.32 -18.39 7.05
CA ALA A 17 -22.23 -19.39 6.47
C ALA A 17 -22.02 -19.66 4.97
N SER A 18 -21.12 -18.93 4.29
CA SER A 18 -20.89 -19.01 2.84
C SER A 18 -20.68 -20.45 2.38
N SER A 19 -21.18 -20.86 1.21
CA SER A 19 -20.89 -22.19 0.66
C SER A 19 -19.43 -22.33 0.19
N VAL A 20 -18.73 -21.21 -0.03
CA VAL A 20 -17.32 -21.19 -0.41
C VAL A 20 -16.44 -21.38 0.82
N SER A 21 -15.73 -22.52 0.89
CA SER A 21 -14.88 -22.88 2.03
C SER A 21 -13.81 -21.85 2.34
N ALA A 22 -13.16 -21.28 1.32
CA ALA A 22 -12.14 -20.24 1.48
C ALA A 22 -12.67 -18.99 2.21
N ILE A 23 -13.92 -18.59 1.93
CA ILE A 23 -14.56 -17.46 2.61
C ILE A 23 -14.81 -17.80 4.08
N ARG A 24 -15.40 -18.97 4.37
CA ARG A 24 -15.67 -19.41 5.75
C ARG A 24 -14.38 -19.50 6.58
N VAL A 25 -13.33 -20.05 6.00
CA VAL A 25 -12.03 -20.23 6.63
C VAL A 25 -11.38 -18.89 7.01
N SER A 26 -11.64 -17.83 6.25
CA SER A 26 -11.18 -16.46 6.50
C SER A 26 -12.23 -15.56 7.16
N ALA A 27 -13.40 -16.10 7.55
CA ALA A 27 -14.54 -15.30 7.98
C ALA A 27 -14.22 -14.41 9.20
N ALA A 28 -13.45 -14.91 10.17
CA ALA A 28 -13.06 -14.14 11.35
C ALA A 28 -12.20 -12.91 10.99
N SER A 29 -11.18 -13.10 10.14
CA SER A 29 -10.31 -12.02 9.68
C SER A 29 -11.05 -11.02 8.79
N LEU A 30 -11.93 -11.53 7.91
CA LEU A 30 -12.81 -10.69 7.09
C LEU A 30 -13.79 -9.88 7.97
N ALA A 31 -14.33 -10.46 9.04
CA ALA A 31 -15.22 -9.78 9.97
C ALA A 31 -14.51 -8.66 10.73
N GLU A 32 -13.29 -8.91 11.24
CA GLU A 32 -12.49 -7.88 11.90
C GLU A 32 -12.19 -6.72 10.95
N ARG A 33 -11.84 -7.05 9.70
CA ARG A 33 -11.57 -6.02 8.69
C ARG A 33 -12.83 -5.27 8.29
N ALA A 34 -13.95 -5.96 8.09
CA ALA A 34 -15.24 -5.32 7.81
C ALA A 34 -15.60 -4.35 8.95
N LYS A 35 -15.41 -4.74 10.21
CA LYS A 35 -15.64 -3.87 11.38
C LYS A 35 -14.76 -2.62 11.35
N LYS A 36 -13.45 -2.77 11.12
CA LYS A 36 -12.52 -1.62 10.99
C LYS A 36 -12.97 -0.64 9.90
N ARG A 37 -13.49 -1.14 8.78
CA ARG A 37 -13.98 -0.31 7.66
C ARG A 37 -15.34 0.34 7.98
N TYR A 38 -16.21 -0.37 8.69
CA TYR A 38 -17.51 0.12 9.14
C TYR A 38 -17.36 1.27 10.15
N ASP A 39 -16.47 1.09 11.15
CA ASP A 39 -16.21 2.07 12.21
C ASP A 39 -15.34 3.25 11.76
N ALA A 40 -14.77 3.20 10.56
CA ALA A 40 -13.88 4.23 10.06
C ALA A 40 -14.60 5.59 9.95
N LYS A 41 -13.88 6.68 10.23
CA LYS A 41 -14.44 8.05 10.14
C LYS A 41 -14.11 8.74 8.81
N ASN A 42 -13.00 8.38 8.18
CA ASN A 42 -12.50 9.03 6.97
C ASN A 42 -12.86 8.23 5.70
N SER A 43 -13.12 8.91 4.58
CA SER A 43 -13.51 8.23 3.33
C SER A 43 -12.40 7.34 2.77
N LYS A 44 -11.13 7.70 2.98
CA LYS A 44 -9.97 6.90 2.55
C LYS A 44 -9.93 5.53 3.21
N ASP A 45 -10.51 5.40 4.39
CA ASP A 45 -10.51 4.17 5.19
C ASP A 45 -11.74 3.29 4.90
N LYS A 46 -12.76 3.80 4.18
CA LYS A 46 -14.04 3.11 3.94
C LYS A 46 -14.15 2.33 2.62
N ARG A 47 -13.03 2.08 1.93
CA ARG A 47 -13.10 1.82 0.48
C ARG A 47 -13.72 0.48 0.07
N TYR A 48 -13.29 -0.64 0.66
CA TYR A 48 -13.79 -1.97 0.31
C TYR A 48 -13.23 -3.05 1.26
N ILE A 49 -13.83 -4.24 1.18
CA ILE A 49 -13.23 -5.50 1.64
C ILE A 49 -13.18 -6.48 0.45
N ASN A 50 -12.06 -7.17 0.28
CA ASN A 50 -11.92 -8.25 -0.68
C ASN A 50 -12.34 -9.55 0.01
N ILE A 51 -13.53 -10.03 -0.32
CA ILE A 51 -14.14 -11.21 0.33
C ILE A 51 -13.49 -12.51 -0.19
N TYR A 52 -13.21 -12.56 -1.50
CA TYR A 52 -12.68 -13.73 -2.16
C TYR A 52 -11.78 -13.33 -3.33
N GLY A 53 -10.81 -14.18 -3.67
CA GLY A 53 -9.95 -14.00 -4.83
C GLY A 53 -9.39 -15.33 -5.32
N GLY A 54 -9.42 -15.53 -6.62
CA GLY A 54 -8.95 -16.75 -7.27
C GLY A 54 -8.79 -16.54 -8.77
N PRO A 55 -8.37 -17.57 -9.51
CA PRO A 55 -8.36 -17.54 -10.97
C PRO A 55 -9.74 -17.18 -11.52
N ALA A 56 -9.79 -16.51 -12.68
CA ALA A 56 -11.06 -16.14 -13.33
C ALA A 56 -11.94 -17.37 -13.65
N SER A 57 -11.33 -18.55 -13.81
CA SER A 57 -12.02 -19.82 -14.06
C SER A 57 -12.53 -20.51 -12.80
N ASP A 58 -12.28 -19.99 -11.58
CA ASP A 58 -12.70 -20.64 -10.35
C ASP A 58 -14.22 -20.51 -10.13
N PRO A 59 -14.98 -21.63 -10.12
CA PRO A 59 -16.43 -21.58 -9.94
C PRO A 59 -16.86 -21.02 -8.57
N SER A 60 -15.94 -20.97 -7.60
CA SER A 60 -16.19 -20.40 -6.28
C SER A 60 -16.42 -18.89 -6.33
N MET A 61 -15.86 -18.19 -7.33
CA MET A 61 -16.17 -16.77 -7.58
C MET A 61 -17.67 -16.58 -7.89
N ALA A 62 -18.20 -17.37 -8.83
CA ALA A 62 -19.61 -17.30 -9.20
C ALA A 62 -20.55 -17.67 -8.04
N ARG A 63 -20.16 -18.63 -7.19
CA ARG A 63 -20.90 -18.99 -5.98
C ARG A 63 -20.93 -17.84 -4.97
N ALA A 64 -19.78 -17.23 -4.67
CA ALA A 64 -19.69 -16.09 -3.76
C ALA A 64 -20.53 -14.89 -4.24
N LEU A 65 -20.47 -14.58 -5.55
CA LEU A 65 -21.27 -13.52 -6.15
C LEU A 65 -22.77 -13.80 -6.05
N ARG A 66 -23.19 -15.05 -6.25
CA ARG A 66 -24.59 -15.46 -6.10
C ARG A 66 -25.09 -15.28 -4.68
N GLU A 67 -24.34 -15.76 -3.68
CA GLU A 67 -24.69 -15.60 -2.26
C GLU A 67 -24.83 -14.13 -1.86
N LEU A 68 -23.88 -13.29 -2.28
CA LEU A 68 -23.94 -11.85 -2.04
C LEU A 68 -25.10 -11.20 -2.78
N GLY A 69 -25.42 -11.66 -3.99
CA GLY A 69 -26.55 -11.19 -4.79
C GLY A 69 -27.90 -11.53 -4.17
N GLU A 70 -28.10 -12.78 -3.77
CA GLU A 70 -29.31 -13.26 -3.08
C GLU A 70 -29.54 -12.53 -1.75
N ALA A 71 -28.46 -12.14 -1.07
CA ALA A 71 -28.51 -11.31 0.13
C ALA A 71 -28.66 -9.79 -0.14
N GLY A 72 -28.82 -9.39 -1.40
CA GLY A 72 -29.09 -8.01 -1.80
C GLY A 72 -27.86 -7.09 -1.85
N PHE A 73 -26.62 -7.62 -1.77
CA PHE A 73 -25.39 -6.83 -1.91
C PHE A 73 -25.04 -6.54 -3.38
N ALA A 74 -25.56 -7.31 -4.33
CA ALA A 74 -25.40 -7.02 -5.76
C ALA A 74 -26.40 -5.97 -6.28
N LEU A 75 -27.45 -5.65 -5.52
CA LEU A 75 -28.42 -4.63 -5.90
C LEU A 75 -27.80 -3.24 -5.73
N LEU A 76 -28.07 -2.39 -6.73
CA LEU A 76 -27.76 -0.97 -6.65
C LEU A 76 -28.47 -0.39 -5.42
N ASP A 77 -27.76 0.40 -4.61
CA ASP A 77 -28.41 1.22 -3.59
C ASP A 77 -29.33 2.27 -4.24
N ASP A 78 -30.07 3.03 -3.42
CA ASP A 78 -30.96 4.11 -3.88
C ASP A 78 -30.22 5.21 -4.68
N SER A 79 -28.88 5.17 -4.70
CA SER A 79 -27.99 6.06 -5.45
C SER A 79 -27.41 5.42 -6.72
N GLY A 80 -27.84 4.22 -7.10
CA GLY A 80 -27.39 3.56 -8.33
C GLY A 80 -26.02 2.87 -8.22
N HIS A 81 -25.48 2.64 -7.02
CA HIS A 81 -24.19 1.98 -6.82
C HIS A 81 -24.35 0.54 -6.28
N GLY A 82 -23.82 -0.44 -7.00
CA GLY A 82 -23.73 -1.81 -6.51
C GLY A 82 -22.67 -1.93 -5.41
N CYS A 83 -22.95 -2.68 -4.34
CA CYS A 83 -22.02 -2.87 -3.23
C CYS A 83 -20.98 -3.98 -3.49
N VAL A 84 -21.01 -4.62 -4.66
CA VAL A 84 -20.13 -5.74 -5.04
C VAL A 84 -19.60 -5.53 -6.45
N SER A 85 -18.30 -5.72 -6.62
CA SER A 85 -17.60 -5.66 -7.92
C SER A 85 -16.52 -6.73 -8.00
N VAL A 86 -16.34 -7.31 -9.18
CA VAL A 86 -15.16 -8.14 -9.49
C VAL A 86 -14.09 -7.22 -10.07
N VAL A 87 -12.88 -7.31 -9.55
CA VAL A 87 -11.73 -6.50 -9.97
C VAL A 87 -10.50 -7.40 -10.09
N ASP A 88 -9.50 -6.92 -10.81
CA ASP A 88 -8.18 -7.57 -10.83
C ASP A 88 -7.58 -7.61 -9.43
N GLY A 89 -6.95 -8.74 -9.12
CA GLY A 89 -6.32 -8.96 -7.82
C GLY A 89 -5.17 -7.98 -7.56
N PRO A 90 -4.94 -7.59 -6.29
CA PRO A 90 -3.81 -6.74 -5.96
C PRO A 90 -2.49 -7.46 -6.22
N LEU A 91 -1.47 -6.71 -6.67
CA LEU A 91 -0.13 -7.23 -6.92
C LEU A 91 0.50 -7.87 -5.67
N LEU A 92 0.33 -7.21 -4.52
CA LEU A 92 0.82 -7.69 -3.22
C LEU A 92 -0.34 -7.88 -2.26
N ARG A 93 -0.40 -9.06 -1.67
CA ARG A 93 -1.46 -9.48 -0.75
C ARG A 93 -0.97 -9.50 0.68
N ALA A 94 -1.81 -9.06 1.61
CA ALA A 94 -1.56 -9.17 3.04
C ALA A 94 -1.59 -10.63 3.49
N THR A 95 -1.04 -10.89 4.66
CA THR A 95 -1.19 -12.18 5.34
C THR A 95 -2.16 -12.06 6.53
N ASP A 96 -2.80 -13.17 6.85
CA ASP A 96 -3.59 -13.39 8.05
C ASP A 96 -2.96 -14.58 8.78
N GLY A 97 -2.05 -14.28 9.72
CA GLY A 97 -1.14 -15.26 10.27
C GLY A 97 -0.27 -15.91 9.18
N SER A 98 -0.40 -17.23 9.01
CA SER A 98 0.33 -18.00 8.00
C SER A 98 -0.35 -18.05 6.63
N ARG A 99 -1.54 -17.44 6.47
CA ARG A 99 -2.35 -17.52 5.24
C ARG A 99 -2.29 -16.23 4.45
N ILE A 100 -2.38 -16.34 3.13
CA ILE A 100 -2.46 -15.16 2.26
C ILE A 100 -3.91 -14.66 2.23
N SER A 101 -4.14 -13.46 2.74
CA SER A 101 -5.43 -12.76 2.70
C SER A 101 -5.72 -12.24 1.29
N HIS A 102 -7.00 -12.08 0.89
CA HIS A 102 -7.36 -11.48 -0.41
C HIS A 102 -7.21 -9.95 -0.44
N MET A 103 -6.87 -9.34 0.70
CA MET A 103 -6.67 -7.91 0.80
C MET A 103 -5.29 -7.49 0.29
N PRO A 104 -5.14 -6.26 -0.23
CA PRO A 104 -3.81 -5.73 -0.49
C PRO A 104 -3.01 -5.57 0.80
N VAL A 105 -1.69 -5.69 0.69
CA VAL A 105 -0.76 -5.25 1.73
C VAL A 105 -1.03 -3.77 2.03
N ASP A 106 -1.10 -3.43 3.31
CA ASP A 106 -1.10 -2.05 3.74
C ASP A 106 0.37 -1.64 3.95
N PRO A 107 0.92 -0.67 3.19
CA PRO A 107 2.32 -0.26 3.36
C PRO A 107 2.65 0.17 4.80
N SER A 108 1.66 0.66 5.56
CA SER A 108 1.88 1.01 6.96
C SER A 108 2.29 -0.16 7.84
N THR A 109 1.87 -1.37 7.47
CA THR A 109 2.17 -2.58 8.22
C THR A 109 3.59 -3.10 7.99
N THR A 110 4.28 -2.65 6.93
CA THR A 110 5.66 -3.09 6.64
C THR A 110 6.70 -2.25 7.37
N TYR A 111 6.38 -1.00 7.75
CA TYR A 111 7.36 -0.12 8.40
C TYR A 111 7.95 -0.70 9.69
N PRO A 112 7.19 -1.21 10.67
CA PRO A 112 7.79 -1.65 11.93
C PRO A 112 8.84 -2.75 11.72
N THR A 113 8.59 -3.66 10.78
CA THR A 113 9.55 -4.70 10.41
C THR A 113 10.77 -4.12 9.69
N TRP A 114 10.57 -3.22 8.73
CA TRP A 114 11.67 -2.57 8.03
C TRP A 114 12.56 -1.74 8.94
N HIS A 115 11.97 -0.95 9.85
CA HIS A 115 12.72 -0.18 10.84
C HIS A 115 13.62 -1.11 11.68
N LYS A 116 13.06 -2.18 12.25
CA LYS A 116 13.87 -3.17 13.00
C LYS A 116 15.01 -3.77 12.21
N MET A 117 14.79 -4.05 10.92
CA MET A 117 15.84 -4.60 10.06
C MET A 117 16.90 -3.55 9.71
N PHE A 118 16.51 -2.29 9.51
CA PHE A 118 17.43 -1.20 9.25
C PHE A 118 18.24 -0.80 10.48
N ASP A 119 17.63 -0.77 11.67
CA ASP A 119 18.35 -0.57 12.94
C ASP A 119 19.46 -1.61 13.07
N LYS A 120 19.11 -2.89 12.88
CA LYS A 120 20.09 -3.98 12.93
C LYS A 120 21.15 -3.90 11.83
N ALA A 121 20.76 -3.54 10.60
CA ALA A 121 21.71 -3.39 9.51
C ALA A 121 22.69 -2.24 9.78
N TYR A 122 22.21 -1.13 10.34
CA TYR A 122 23.04 0.00 10.74
C TYR A 122 24.01 -0.36 11.85
N GLU A 123 23.57 -1.09 12.88
CA GLU A 123 24.47 -1.60 13.93
C GLU A 123 25.57 -2.49 13.35
N LEU A 124 25.23 -3.37 12.40
CA LEU A 124 26.20 -4.26 11.77
C LEU A 124 27.16 -3.54 10.82
N ALA A 125 26.70 -2.48 10.16
CA ALA A 125 27.49 -1.67 9.24
C ALA A 125 28.32 -0.59 9.94
N ASN A 126 28.05 -0.31 11.22
CA ASN A 126 28.78 0.68 11.99
C ASN A 126 29.42 0.11 13.27
N PRO A 127 30.34 -0.88 13.15
CA PRO A 127 31.12 -1.34 14.29
C PRO A 127 32.02 -0.21 14.83
N GLU A 128 32.35 -0.29 16.11
CA GLU A 128 33.26 0.67 16.75
C GLU A 128 34.63 0.67 16.04
N GLY A 129 35.04 1.85 15.56
CA GLY A 129 36.32 2.06 14.88
C GLY A 129 36.33 1.86 13.37
N ASP A 130 35.25 1.34 12.77
CA ASP A 130 35.11 1.18 11.31
C ASP A 130 33.66 1.42 10.84
N PRO A 131 33.11 2.63 11.04
CA PRO A 131 31.75 2.92 10.61
C PRO A 131 31.65 3.06 9.09
N ASP A 132 30.57 2.56 8.50
CA ASP A 132 30.27 2.78 7.08
C ASP A 132 30.07 4.29 6.82
N PRO A 133 30.97 4.93 6.03
CA PRO A 133 30.88 6.36 5.75
C PRO A 133 29.56 6.77 5.05
N TRP A 134 28.88 5.83 4.39
CA TRP A 134 27.61 6.06 3.70
C TRP A 134 26.39 6.07 4.62
N LEU A 135 26.55 5.61 5.86
CA LEU A 135 25.51 5.59 6.89
C LEU A 135 25.77 6.60 7.99
N ASP A 136 26.67 7.57 7.77
CA ASP A 136 26.91 8.66 8.72
C ASP A 136 25.61 9.40 9.09
N LEU A 137 25.43 9.65 10.38
CA LEU A 137 24.23 10.30 10.93
C LEU A 137 24.19 11.81 10.63
N GLN A 138 25.29 12.40 10.16
CA GLN A 138 25.38 13.82 9.79
C GLN A 138 24.86 14.76 10.91
N GLY A 139 25.14 14.42 12.16
CA GLY A 139 24.71 15.19 13.35
C GLY A 139 23.34 14.81 13.92
N LEU A 140 22.69 13.77 13.41
CA LEU A 140 21.51 13.18 14.05
C LEU A 140 21.92 12.33 15.27
N THR A 141 21.06 12.29 16.29
CA THR A 141 21.27 11.46 17.49
C THR A 141 20.97 9.99 17.25
N GLU A 142 20.05 9.68 16.34
CA GLU A 142 19.65 8.32 15.97
C GLU A 142 19.36 8.26 14.46
N PRO A 143 19.56 7.10 13.82
CA PRO A 143 19.18 6.95 12.44
C PRO A 143 17.66 7.04 12.29
N LEU A 144 17.21 7.93 11.41
CA LEU A 144 15.81 8.02 11.05
C LEU A 144 15.59 7.14 9.83
N TRP A 145 14.79 6.08 9.95
CA TRP A 145 14.33 5.29 8.80
C TRP A 145 12.94 5.73 8.37
N GLY A 146 12.62 5.59 7.09
CA GLY A 146 11.33 5.99 6.53
C GLY A 146 11.40 6.11 5.03
N HIS A 147 10.27 6.39 4.38
CA HIS A 147 10.28 6.69 2.94
C HIS A 147 11.25 7.80 2.61
N HIS A 148 11.31 8.85 3.45
CA HIS A 148 12.23 9.96 3.30
C HIS A 148 13.69 9.56 3.51
N SER A 149 13.98 8.55 4.32
CA SER A 149 15.35 8.12 4.63
C SER A 149 15.94 7.19 3.58
N LEU A 150 15.14 6.24 3.09
CA LEU A 150 15.51 5.44 1.91
C LEU A 150 15.61 6.32 0.67
N ARG A 151 14.72 7.32 0.58
CA ARG A 151 14.79 8.38 -0.42
C ARG A 151 15.99 9.28 -0.22
N ARG A 152 16.44 9.56 1.01
CA ARG A 152 17.67 10.34 1.29
C ARG A 152 18.91 9.55 0.90
N LEU A 153 19.00 8.26 1.20
CA LEU A 153 20.09 7.42 0.70
C LEU A 153 20.09 7.41 -0.83
N ALA A 154 18.92 7.24 -1.43
CA ALA A 154 18.77 7.29 -2.88
C ALA A 154 19.10 8.68 -3.47
N ASP A 155 18.76 9.75 -2.77
CA ASP A 155 19.08 11.13 -3.10
C ASP A 155 20.59 11.37 -3.03
N THR A 156 21.26 10.91 -1.98
CA THR A 156 22.72 10.94 -1.84
C THR A 156 23.40 10.20 -2.99
N VAL A 157 22.98 8.97 -3.29
CA VAL A 157 23.54 8.19 -4.40
C VAL A 157 23.28 8.87 -5.75
N ALA A 158 22.08 9.41 -5.98
CA ALA A 158 21.75 10.14 -7.20
C ALA A 158 22.60 11.40 -7.34
N ARG A 159 22.82 12.14 -6.25
CA ARG A 159 23.65 13.37 -6.21
C ARG A 159 25.12 13.07 -6.47
N VAL A 160 25.66 12.04 -5.82
CA VAL A 160 27.06 11.61 -5.97
C VAL A 160 27.34 11.07 -7.38
N THR A 161 26.33 10.56 -8.09
CA THR A 161 26.46 10.04 -9.45
C THR A 161 25.96 10.99 -10.55
N MET A 162 25.73 12.27 -10.23
CA MET A 162 25.24 13.27 -11.19
C MET A 162 26.17 13.46 -12.39
N ASP A 163 27.50 13.46 -12.15
CA ASP A 163 28.53 13.57 -13.18
C ASP A 163 28.47 12.41 -14.18
N ARG A 164 28.12 11.21 -13.70
CA ARG A 164 28.04 9.97 -14.49
C ARG A 164 26.71 9.80 -15.21
N THR A 165 25.62 10.29 -14.62
CA THR A 165 24.25 10.11 -15.12
C THR A 165 23.77 11.29 -15.98
N GLY A 166 24.43 12.45 -15.88
CA GLY A 166 24.03 13.70 -16.51
C GLY A 166 22.71 14.26 -15.96
N VAL A 167 22.32 13.84 -14.75
CA VAL A 167 21.11 14.28 -14.05
C VAL A 167 21.39 15.60 -13.33
N ARG A 168 20.41 16.51 -13.32
CA ARG A 168 20.48 17.78 -12.58
C ARG A 168 19.83 17.65 -11.20
N GLU A 169 20.25 18.50 -10.26
CA GLU A 169 19.68 18.55 -8.90
C GLU A 169 18.16 18.74 -8.91
N ASP A 170 17.65 19.64 -9.76
CA ASP A 170 16.20 19.85 -9.94
C ASP A 170 15.45 18.56 -10.37
N ASP A 171 16.10 17.69 -11.15
CA ASP A 171 15.50 16.42 -11.59
C ASP A 171 15.42 15.41 -10.45
N ILE A 172 16.44 15.39 -9.58
CA ILE A 172 16.50 14.56 -8.36
C ILE A 172 15.40 15.00 -7.39
N ASP A 173 15.31 16.30 -7.11
CA ASP A 173 14.30 16.89 -6.24
C ASP A 173 12.88 16.61 -6.72
N LEU A 174 12.65 16.76 -8.03
CA LEU A 174 11.36 16.47 -8.64
C LEU A 174 10.98 14.98 -8.54
N ILE A 175 11.92 14.07 -8.77
CA ILE A 175 11.66 12.62 -8.76
C ILE A 175 11.46 12.08 -7.34
N PHE A 176 12.21 12.61 -6.38
CA PHE A 176 12.06 12.27 -4.98
C PHE A 176 10.97 13.10 -4.27
N GLY A 177 10.33 14.05 -4.95
CA GLY A 177 9.24 14.83 -4.35
C GLY A 177 9.73 15.72 -3.19
N TRP A 178 10.98 16.17 -3.26
CA TRP A 178 11.44 17.26 -2.41
C TRP A 178 10.75 18.56 -2.86
N ASN A 179 10.50 19.47 -1.92
CA ASN A 179 9.85 20.76 -2.21
C ASN A 179 8.47 20.68 -2.90
N GLU A 180 7.74 19.56 -2.77
CA GLU A 180 6.40 19.35 -3.37
C GLU A 180 5.42 20.50 -3.10
N LYS A 181 5.49 21.15 -1.93
CA LYS A 181 4.65 22.31 -1.57
C LYS A 181 4.97 23.55 -2.43
N MET A 182 6.24 23.76 -2.77
CA MET A 182 6.71 24.81 -3.68
C MET A 182 6.35 24.45 -5.14
N TYR A 183 6.59 23.19 -5.55
CA TYR A 183 6.31 22.73 -6.90
C TYR A 183 4.81 22.67 -7.24
N ASN A 184 3.94 22.41 -6.25
CA ASN A 184 2.48 22.45 -6.43
C ASN A 184 1.95 23.87 -6.69
N GLN A 185 2.71 24.93 -6.36
CA GLN A 185 2.32 26.32 -6.63
C GLN A 185 2.64 26.75 -8.07
N THR A 186 3.50 26.00 -8.78
CA THR A 186 3.96 26.34 -10.13
C THR A 186 3.36 25.35 -11.14
N MET A 187 2.28 25.75 -11.82
CA MET A 187 1.52 24.96 -12.81
C MET A 187 2.39 24.23 -13.86
N GLN A 188 3.55 24.77 -14.23
CA GLN A 188 4.46 24.16 -15.21
C GLN A 188 5.12 22.86 -14.72
N HIS A 189 5.36 22.68 -13.42
CA HIS A 189 5.98 21.46 -12.87
C HIS A 189 4.97 20.33 -12.65
N HIS A 190 3.67 20.64 -12.52
CA HIS A 190 2.61 19.64 -12.42
C HIS A 190 2.53 18.75 -13.68
N TYR A 191 2.85 19.30 -14.86
CA TYR A 191 2.95 18.54 -16.11
C TYR A 191 4.34 17.91 -16.35
N ALA A 192 5.41 18.42 -15.72
CA ALA A 192 6.76 17.87 -15.84
C ALA A 192 6.90 16.49 -15.16
N THR A 193 6.13 16.22 -14.11
CA THR A 193 6.13 14.91 -13.40
C THR A 193 5.47 13.78 -14.21
N ARG A 194 4.59 14.11 -15.17
CA ARG A 194 3.84 13.13 -15.96
C ARG A 194 4.63 12.48 -17.11
N PHE A 195 5.77 13.06 -17.50
CA PHE A 195 6.51 12.63 -18.70
C PHE A 195 8.01 12.59 -18.50
N ASN A 196 8.53 11.70 -17.64
CA ASN A 196 9.96 11.42 -17.71
C ASN A 196 10.42 10.07 -17.15
N ARG A 197 9.98 8.98 -17.79
CA ARG A 197 10.51 7.63 -17.52
C ARG A 197 12.03 7.56 -17.69
N GLU A 198 12.59 8.31 -18.64
CA GLU A 198 14.02 8.38 -18.89
C GLU A 198 14.77 9.11 -17.77
N LYS A 199 14.32 10.28 -17.32
CA LYS A 199 14.93 10.93 -16.14
C LYS A 199 14.79 10.09 -14.89
N ARG A 200 13.64 9.44 -14.68
CA ARG A 200 13.47 8.52 -13.56
C ARG A 200 14.49 7.39 -13.63
N TYR A 201 14.66 6.78 -14.80
CA TYR A 201 15.69 5.77 -15.01
C TYR A 201 17.09 6.31 -14.69
N ARG A 202 17.46 7.50 -15.16
CA ARG A 202 18.79 8.07 -14.91
C ARG A 202 19.03 8.37 -13.42
N VAL A 203 18.04 8.92 -12.72
CA VAL A 203 18.09 9.14 -11.25
C VAL A 203 18.23 7.83 -10.49
N THR A 204 17.52 6.78 -10.92
CA THR A 204 17.47 5.51 -10.18
C THR A 204 18.48 4.46 -10.66
N ARG A 205 19.33 4.75 -11.65
CA ARG A 205 20.16 3.74 -12.32
C ARG A 205 21.23 3.10 -11.42
N TYR A 206 21.69 3.85 -10.43
CA TYR A 206 22.75 3.45 -9.51
C TYR A 206 22.24 3.19 -8.08
N LEU A 207 20.92 3.16 -7.91
CA LEU A 207 20.23 2.72 -6.70
C LEU A 207 20.10 1.20 -6.70
#